data_AF-A0A3A0DLV2-F1
#
_entry.id   AF-A0A3A0DLV2-F1
#
_cell.length_a   1.000
_cell.length_b   1.000
_cell.length_c   1.000
_cell.angle_alpha   90.00
_cell.angle_beta   90.00
_cell.angle_gamma   90.00
#
_symmetry.space_group_name_H-M   'P 1'
#
loop_
_entity.id
_entity.type
_entity.pdbx_description
1 polymer ?
#
loop_
_entity_poly.entity_id
_entity_poly.type
_entity_poly.pdbx_seq_one_letter_code
_entity_poly.pdbx_strand_id
1 'polypeptide(L)'
;MSNDPSTAETTPTFEQALQCLEQIVRELEEGRIGLAEAMQKYEQGVVLLRQCYSMLDSAEQRIELLTGVDADGRAITAEFEHTDSATQAAQNQPRSRRRSAKKESCPDPTPEGPQSLF
;
A
#
# COMPACT_ATOMS: atom_id res chain seq x y z
N MET A 1 -26.64 -36.30 9.58
CA MET A 1 -25.63 -35.90 8.60
C MET A 1 -25.05 -34.57 9.06
N SER A 2 -24.04 -34.63 9.93
CA SER A 2 -23.38 -33.43 10.47
C SER A 2 -22.33 -32.97 9.46
N ASN A 3 -22.58 -31.84 8.83
CA ASN A 3 -21.61 -31.15 8.01
C ASN A 3 -21.40 -29.79 8.68
N ASP A 4 -20.47 -29.72 9.62
CA ASP A 4 -20.04 -28.48 10.27
C ASP A 4 -18.94 -27.84 9.40
N PRO A 5 -19.18 -26.67 8.80
CA PRO A 5 -18.17 -25.98 7.99
C PRO A 5 -17.48 -24.91 8.86
N SER A 6 -16.39 -25.23 9.57
CA SER A 6 -15.36 -24.24 9.91
C SER A 6 -14.22 -24.84 10.74
N THR A 7 -13.32 -25.57 10.10
CA THR A 7 -11.89 -25.42 10.44
C THR A 7 -11.43 -24.10 9.82
N ALA A 8 -11.86 -22.97 10.39
CA ALA A 8 -11.31 -21.68 10.03
C ALA A 8 -9.96 -21.55 10.74
N GLU A 9 -8.89 -21.57 9.95
CA GLU A 9 -7.55 -21.16 10.36
C GLU A 9 -7.64 -19.73 10.91
N THR A 10 -7.93 -19.60 12.22
CA THR A 10 -8.19 -18.31 12.84
C THR A 10 -6.83 -17.78 13.25
N THR A 11 -6.31 -16.78 12.53
CA THR A 11 -5.09 -16.09 12.95
C THR A 11 -5.25 -15.62 14.39
N PRO A 12 -4.31 -15.92 15.29
CA PRO A 12 -4.44 -15.56 16.70
C PRO A 12 -4.54 -14.05 16.85
N THR A 13 -5.35 -13.60 17.81
CA THR A 13 -5.37 -12.17 18.17
C THR A 13 -4.06 -11.78 18.86
N PHE A 14 -3.79 -10.47 18.92
CA PHE A 14 -2.59 -9.95 19.60
C PHE A 14 -2.47 -10.48 21.04
N GLU A 15 -3.56 -10.39 21.81
CA GLU A 15 -3.61 -10.86 23.20
C GLU A 15 -3.32 -12.36 23.31
N GLN A 16 -3.85 -13.17 22.39
CA GLN A 16 -3.60 -14.61 22.36
C GLN A 16 -2.15 -14.94 22.03
N ALA A 17 -1.57 -14.25 21.04
CA ALA A 17 -0.17 -14.43 20.67
C ALA A 17 0.77 -14.03 21.80
N LEU A 18 0.47 -12.92 22.47
CA LEU A 18 1.22 -12.43 23.64
C LEU A 18 1.14 -13.42 24.80
N GLN A 19 -0.06 -13.91 25.13
CA GLN A 19 -0.25 -14.89 26.19
C GLN A 19 0.53 -16.20 25.92
N CYS A 20 0.52 -16.68 24.67
CA CYS A 20 1.30 -17.85 24.27
C CYS A 20 2.81 -17.59 24.41
N LEU A 21 3.28 -16.40 24.04
CA LEU A 21 4.68 -16.02 24.19
C LEU A 21 5.10 -15.99 25.67
N GLU A 22 4.30 -15.38 26.55
CA GLU A 22 4.58 -15.35 28.00
C GLU A 22 4.64 -16.76 28.62
N GLN A 23 3.81 -17.68 28.12
CA GLN A 23 3.82 -19.06 28.58
C GLN A 23 5.11 -19.78 28.18
N ILE A 24 5.55 -19.60 26.92
CA ILE A 24 6.82 -20.13 26.42
C ILE A 24 8.01 -19.58 27.22
N VAL A 25 8.03 -18.27 27.49
CA VAL A 25 9.09 -17.64 28.28
C VAL A 25 9.14 -18.22 29.69
N ARG A 26 7.99 -18.37 30.35
CA ARG A 26 7.91 -19.01 31.67
C ARG A 26 8.49 -20.42 31.68
N GLU A 27 8.14 -21.25 30.70
CA GLU A 27 8.65 -22.63 30.60
C GLU A 27 10.16 -22.68 30.35
N LEU A 28 10.71 -21.73 29.58
CA LEU A 28 12.15 -21.59 29.36
C LEU A 28 12.88 -21.13 30.64
N GLU A 29 12.30 -20.18 31.39
CA GLU A 29 12.87 -19.66 32.64
C GLU A 29 12.86 -20.68 33.77
N GLU A 30 11.83 -21.54 33.83
CA GLU A 30 11.75 -22.61 34.83
C GLU A 30 12.85 -23.67 34.67
N GLY A 31 13.42 -23.83 33.47
CA GLY A 31 14.55 -24.72 33.21
C GLY A 31 14.26 -26.21 33.44
N ARG A 32 12.99 -26.62 33.46
CA ARG A 32 12.55 -28.01 33.70
C ARG A 32 12.53 -28.86 32.43
N ILE A 33 12.73 -28.25 31.27
CA ILE A 33 12.66 -28.87 29.94
C ILE A 33 14.06 -29.23 29.41
N GLY A 34 14.13 -30.26 28.56
CA GLY A 34 15.38 -30.67 27.93
C GLY A 34 15.84 -29.68 26.84
N LEU A 35 17.12 -29.71 26.47
CA LEU A 35 17.70 -28.79 25.48
C LEU A 35 16.94 -28.79 24.14
N ALA A 36 16.57 -29.96 23.62
CA ALA A 36 15.84 -30.07 22.36
C ALA A 36 14.46 -29.38 22.42
N GLU A 37 13.76 -29.53 23.55
CA GLU A 37 12.46 -28.91 23.78
C GLU A 37 12.61 -27.39 23.99
N ALA A 38 13.64 -26.97 24.73
CA ALA A 38 13.97 -25.56 24.89
C ALA A 38 14.24 -24.86 23.55
N MET A 39 14.94 -25.54 22.62
CA MET A 39 15.16 -25.01 21.27
C MET A 39 13.85 -24.85 20.50
N GLN A 40 12.96 -25.85 20.53
CA GLN A 40 11.66 -25.76 19.88
C GLN A 40 10.80 -24.63 20.46
N LYS A 41 10.76 -24.50 21.79
CA LYS A 41 10.05 -23.43 22.49
C LYS A 41 10.61 -22.06 22.12
N TYR A 42 11.92 -21.92 22.05
CA TYR A 42 12.57 -20.68 21.61
C TYR A 42 12.17 -20.30 20.17
N GLU A 43 12.23 -21.24 19.22
CA GLU A 43 11.81 -21.01 17.84
C GLU A 43 10.34 -20.55 17.76
N GLN A 44 9.45 -21.24 18.48
CA GLN A 44 8.04 -20.86 18.58
C GLN A 44 7.87 -19.44 19.16
N GLY A 45 8.62 -19.11 20.22
CA GLY A 45 8.61 -17.78 20.82
C GLY A 45 9.04 -16.69 19.84
N VAL A 46 10.08 -16.93 19.03
CA VAL A 46 10.53 -15.99 17.99
C VAL A 46 9.46 -15.77 16.93
N VAL A 47 8.75 -16.82 16.52
CA VAL A 47 7.64 -16.71 15.55
C VAL A 47 6.50 -15.87 16.12
N LEU A 48 6.07 -16.13 17.35
CA LEU A 48 5.02 -15.36 18.02
C LEU A 48 5.41 -13.89 18.19
N LEU A 49 6.66 -13.63 18.59
CA LEU A 49 7.18 -12.27 18.75
C LEU A 49 7.10 -11.48 17.43
N ARG A 50 7.49 -12.10 16.31
CA ARG A 50 7.37 -11.48 14.97
C ARG A 50 5.92 -11.20 14.60
N GLN A 51 5.00 -12.11 14.93
CA GLN A 51 3.58 -11.91 14.69
C GLN A 51 3.04 -10.73 15.50
N CYS A 52 3.40 -10.60 16.79
CA CYS A 52 3.02 -9.47 17.61
C CYS A 52 3.48 -8.14 17.00
N TYR A 53 4.74 -8.05 16.56
CA TYR A 53 5.24 -6.84 15.90
C TYR A 53 4.48 -6.51 14.62
N SER A 54 4.18 -7.50 13.79
CA SER A 54 3.41 -7.28 12.56
C SER A 54 1.99 -6.78 12.82
N MET A 55 1.35 -7.25 13.90
CA MET A 55 0.02 -6.75 14.29
C MET A 55 0.07 -5.30 14.78
N LEU A 56 1.11 -4.94 15.54
CA LEU A 56 1.31 -3.58 16.02
C LEU A 56 1.59 -2.61 14.87
N ASP A 57 2.46 -2.99 13.94
CA ASP A 57 2.78 -2.20 12.73
C ASP A 57 1.53 -1.96 11.87
N SER A 58 0.71 -3.00 11.67
CA SER A 58 -0.56 -2.84 10.95
C SER A 58 -1.54 -1.92 11.69
N ALA A 59 -1.56 -1.95 13.02
CA ALA A 59 -2.41 -1.05 13.82
C ALA A 59 -1.91 0.39 13.74
N GLU A 60 -0.60 0.61 13.81
CA GLU A 60 0.05 1.91 13.67
C GLU A 60 -0.27 2.56 12.32
N GLN A 61 -0.02 1.85 11.21
CA GLN A 61 -0.35 2.33 9.86
C GLN A 61 -1.83 2.71 9.73
N ARG A 62 -2.73 1.95 10.38
CA ARG A 62 -4.16 2.25 10.35
C ARG A 62 -4.50 3.52 11.15
N ILE A 63 -3.81 3.77 12.26
CA ILE A 63 -3.96 5.00 13.05
C ILE A 63 -3.42 6.20 12.26
N GLU A 64 -2.27 6.05 11.63
CA GLU A 64 -1.66 7.09 10.78
C GLU A 64 -2.61 7.54 9.67
N LEU A 65 -3.19 6.58 8.93
CA LEU A 65 -4.18 6.87 7.89
C LEU A 65 -5.45 7.58 8.43
N LEU A 66 -5.89 7.23 9.64
CA LEU A 66 -7.09 7.82 10.25
C LEU A 66 -6.84 9.22 10.82
N THR A 67 -5.65 9.46 11.36
CA THR A 67 -5.27 10.75 11.93
C THR A 67 -4.76 11.73 10.87
N GLY A 68 -4.31 11.22 9.72
CA GLY A 68 -3.66 12.02 8.69
C GLY A 68 -2.29 12.53 9.14
N VAL A 69 -1.65 11.83 10.08
CA VAL A 69 -0.38 12.21 10.70
C VAL A 69 0.48 10.94 10.85
N ASP A 70 1.76 11.02 10.53
CA ASP A 70 2.72 9.91 10.68
C ASP A 70 3.17 9.71 12.14
N ALA A 71 3.92 8.64 12.42
CA ALA A 71 4.49 8.32 13.72
C ALA A 71 5.36 9.44 14.31
N ASP A 72 5.93 10.31 13.46
CA ASP A 72 6.75 11.47 13.85
C ASP A 72 5.90 12.74 14.09
N GLY A 73 4.58 12.68 13.94
CA GLY A 73 3.67 13.81 14.16
C GLY A 73 3.54 14.76 12.96
N ARG A 74 3.97 14.36 11.76
CA ARG A 74 3.90 15.17 10.53
C ARG A 74 2.64 14.81 9.74
N ALA A 75 2.01 15.81 9.14
CA ALA A 75 0.83 15.58 8.32
C ALA A 75 1.17 14.68 7.11
N ILE A 76 0.37 13.62 6.92
CA ILE A 76 0.46 12.76 5.75
C ILE A 76 -0.21 13.49 4.59
N THR A 77 0.61 14.09 3.73
CA THR A 77 0.15 14.72 2.50
C THR A 77 0.24 13.70 1.37
N ALA A 78 -0.91 13.15 0.96
CA ALA A 78 -0.99 12.47 -0.33
C ALA A 78 -1.00 13.55 -1.43
N GLU A 79 -0.16 13.37 -2.46
CA GLU A 79 -0.30 14.14 -3.70
C GLU A 79 -1.70 13.83 -4.25
N PHE A 80 -2.58 14.83 -4.18
CA PHE A 80 -3.87 14.73 -4.83
C PHE A 80 -3.60 14.62 -6.33
N GLU A 81 -3.81 13.44 -6.91
CA GLU A 81 -3.84 13.27 -8.36
C GLU A 81 -5.06 14.02 -8.91
N HIS A 82 -4.87 15.32 -9.13
CA HIS A 82 -5.76 16.08 -9.98
C HIS A 82 -5.49 15.60 -11.40
N THR A 83 -6.22 14.57 -11.82
CA THR A 83 -6.48 14.39 -13.24
C THR A 83 -7.27 15.62 -13.66
N ASP A 84 -6.57 16.66 -14.08
CA ASP A 84 -7.13 17.80 -14.77
C ASP A 84 -8.01 17.23 -15.88
N SER A 85 -9.32 17.15 -15.63
CA SER A 85 -10.31 16.64 -16.59
C SER A 85 -10.44 17.56 -17.82
N ALA A 86 -9.59 18.56 -17.91
CA ALA A 86 -9.35 19.34 -19.09
C ALA A 86 -7.83 19.43 -19.30
N THR A 87 -7.28 18.60 -20.19
CA THR A 87 -6.71 19.10 -21.46
C THR A 87 -5.81 18.07 -22.19
N GLN A 88 -6.13 17.90 -23.48
CA GLN A 88 -5.33 17.41 -24.63
C GLN A 88 -5.16 15.89 -24.85
N ALA A 89 -5.10 15.37 -26.08
CA ALA A 89 -5.51 15.79 -27.43
C ALA A 89 -5.15 14.65 -28.41
N ALA A 90 -6.02 14.46 -29.41
CA ALA A 90 -5.73 13.99 -30.78
C ALA A 90 -4.85 12.74 -30.99
N GLN A 91 -5.45 11.70 -31.59
CA GLN A 91 -4.91 11.07 -32.83
C GLN A 91 -5.90 10.07 -33.48
N ASN A 92 -6.01 10.19 -34.82
CA ASN A 92 -6.32 9.15 -35.83
C ASN A 92 -7.69 9.09 -36.56
N GLN A 93 -7.79 9.94 -37.60
CA GLN A 93 -8.13 9.59 -39.02
C GLN A 93 -9.59 9.35 -39.51
N PRO A 94 -9.85 9.49 -40.84
CA PRO A 94 -10.86 10.41 -41.39
C PRO A 94 -12.15 9.73 -41.84
N ARG A 95 -13.27 10.45 -41.80
CA ARG A 95 -14.47 10.09 -42.55
C ARG A 95 -14.98 11.25 -43.38
N SER A 96 -14.52 11.24 -44.62
CA SER A 96 -15.20 11.81 -45.79
C SER A 96 -16.72 11.64 -45.66
N ARG A 97 -17.46 12.76 -45.71
CA ARG A 97 -18.72 12.90 -46.47
C ARG A 97 -19.31 14.32 -46.39
N ARG A 98 -19.15 15.03 -47.52
CA ARG A 98 -20.16 15.83 -48.25
C ARG A 98 -20.74 17.13 -47.65
N ARG A 99 -20.64 18.16 -48.51
CA ARG A 99 -21.48 19.38 -48.68
C ARG A 99 -21.24 20.47 -47.65
N SER A 100 -21.18 21.76 -47.95
CA SER A 100 -21.19 22.59 -49.16
C SER A 100 -20.87 24.02 -48.68
N ALA A 101 -20.40 24.87 -49.60
CA ALA A 101 -20.46 26.34 -49.56
C ALA A 101 -19.38 27.12 -48.76
N LYS A 102 -18.52 27.80 -49.53
CA LYS A 102 -18.33 29.27 -49.55
C LYS A 102 -17.75 29.87 -48.25
N LYS A 103 -16.61 30.57 -48.20
CA LYS A 103 -16.04 31.56 -49.13
C LYS A 103 -14.68 32.03 -48.57
N GLU A 104 -13.75 32.40 -49.46
CA GLU A 104 -12.65 33.39 -49.31
C GLU A 104 -11.59 33.15 -48.21
N SER A 105 -10.37 32.64 -48.50
CA SER A 105 -9.24 33.16 -49.31
C SER A 105 -8.20 34.00 -48.53
N CYS A 106 -7.06 33.38 -48.21
CA CYS A 106 -5.64 33.81 -48.43
C CYS A 106 -5.12 35.21 -47.97
N PRO A 107 -3.79 35.44 -47.87
CA PRO A 107 -2.76 34.64 -47.17
C PRO A 107 -1.58 35.48 -46.55
N ASP A 108 -0.71 34.80 -45.79
CA ASP A 108 0.79 34.91 -45.78
C ASP A 108 1.53 36.08 -45.06
N PRO A 109 2.89 36.02 -44.91
CA PRO A 109 3.61 35.45 -43.75
C PRO A 109 4.66 36.42 -43.16
N THR A 110 5.39 36.01 -42.11
CA THR A 110 6.87 36.05 -42.12
C THR A 110 7.48 35.41 -40.85
N PRO A 111 8.53 34.57 -41.00
CA PRO A 111 9.35 34.07 -39.91
C PRO A 111 10.74 34.73 -39.94
N GLU A 112 11.24 35.23 -38.82
CA GLU A 112 12.67 35.49 -38.55
C GLU A 112 12.84 35.57 -37.03
N GLY A 113 13.87 35.04 -36.38
CA GLY A 113 15.11 34.49 -36.86
C GLY A 113 15.89 33.85 -35.70
N PRO A 114 17.06 33.28 -35.98
CA PRO A 114 17.67 32.25 -35.16
C PRO A 114 18.76 32.75 -34.21
N GLN A 115 18.95 31.96 -33.15
CA GLN A 115 20.25 31.58 -32.56
C GLN A 115 21.07 32.64 -31.81
N SER A 116 22.00 32.07 -31.02
CA SER A 116 23.27 32.64 -30.59
C SER A 116 23.19 33.51 -29.34
N LEU A 117 24.05 33.38 -28.35
CA LEU A 117 25.18 32.49 -28.01
C LEU A 117 25.70 33.11 -26.68
N PHE A 118 26.33 32.29 -25.85
CA PHE A 118 27.05 32.65 -24.61
C PHE A 118 26.21 33.02 -23.38
#